data_AF-A0A944I6T4-F1
#
_entry.id   AF-A0A944I6T4-F1
#
_cell.length_a   1.000
_cell.length_b   1.000
_cell.length_c   1.000
_cell.angle_alpha   90.00
_cell.angle_beta   90.00
_cell.angle_gamma   90.00
#
_symmetry.space_group_name_H-M   'P 1'
#
loop_
_entity.id
_entity.type
_entity.pdbx_description
1 polymer ?
#
loop_
_entity_poly.entity_id
_entity_poly.type
_entity_poly.pdbx_seq_one_letter_code
_entity_poly.pdbx_strand_id
1 'polypeptide(L)'
;MSLPFINDERELDQVFDALAVEHPDAWGVFVETPAAVDRLPQMLGRGISAVNVGTKDLVQFILAADRLNRDAAHFYDTQHASVLGALERVVRTGSAHGVRAKVFSLAQDLDCYRAVLPADTEYMICAHELTQCTDDSPPEEP
;
A
#
# COMPACT_ATOMS: atom_id res chain seq x y z
N MET A 1 -10.09 -2.56 11.87
CA MET A 1 -8.67 -2.56 12.31
C MET A 1 -7.84 -3.17 11.20
N SER A 2 -6.56 -2.80 11.00
CA SER A 2 -5.74 -3.39 9.93
C SER A 2 -4.49 -4.05 10.50
N LEU A 3 -4.22 -5.29 10.08
CA LEU A 3 -3.05 -6.05 10.51
C LEU A 3 -1.86 -5.74 9.60
N PRO A 4 -0.72 -5.31 10.16
CA PRO A 4 0.51 -5.07 9.39
C PRO A 4 1.33 -6.36 9.22
N PHE A 5 2.21 -6.37 8.21
CA PHE A 5 3.19 -7.46 8.00
C PHE A 5 2.64 -8.90 7.92
N ILE A 6 1.40 -9.08 7.44
CA ILE A 6 0.86 -10.42 7.14
C ILE A 6 1.27 -10.81 5.71
N ASN A 7 2.05 -11.88 5.56
CA ASN A 7 2.61 -12.30 4.28
C ASN A 7 1.68 -13.21 3.48
N ASP A 8 0.86 -14.02 4.15
CA ASP A 8 -0.04 -14.97 3.51
C ASP A 8 -1.29 -15.25 4.38
N GLU A 9 -2.21 -16.05 3.83
CA GLU A 9 -3.44 -16.42 4.52
C GLU A 9 -3.21 -17.29 5.76
N ARG A 10 -2.08 -18.01 5.86
CA ARG A 10 -1.79 -18.87 7.00
C ARG A 10 -1.35 -18.04 8.21
N GLU A 11 -0.53 -17.02 7.98
CA GLU A 11 -0.21 -16.03 9.02
C GLU A 11 -1.46 -15.26 9.47
N LEU A 12 -2.36 -14.92 8.54
CA LEU A 12 -3.64 -14.31 8.88
C LEU A 12 -4.48 -15.22 9.78
N ASP A 13 -4.63 -16.50 9.39
CA ASP A 13 -5.38 -17.50 10.15
C ASP A 13 -4.79 -17.67 11.57
N GLN A 14 -3.46 -17.71 11.70
CA GLN A 14 -2.78 -17.78 13.01
C GLN A 14 -3.07 -16.57 13.90
N VAL A 15 -3.07 -15.36 13.33
CA VAL A 15 -3.38 -14.14 14.09
C VAL A 15 -4.86 -14.12 14.49
N PHE A 16 -5.77 -14.52 13.60
CA PHE A 16 -7.18 -14.61 13.91
C PHE A 16 -7.48 -15.62 15.02
N ASP A 17 -6.84 -16.79 14.98
CA ASP A 17 -6.95 -17.80 16.04
C ASP A 17 -6.41 -17.27 17.37
N ALA A 18 -5.23 -16.63 17.37
CA ALA A 18 -4.61 -16.10 18.58
C ALA A 18 -5.43 -14.97 19.23
N LEU A 19 -6.14 -14.19 18.42
CA LEU A 19 -7.00 -13.09 18.88
C LEU A 19 -8.46 -13.51 19.07
N ALA A 20 -8.80 -14.78 18.82
CA ALA A 20 -10.17 -15.30 18.82
C ALA A 20 -11.13 -14.41 17.99
N VAL A 21 -10.74 -14.09 16.76
CA VAL A 21 -11.52 -13.23 15.86
C VAL A 21 -12.78 -13.96 15.39
N GLU A 22 -13.95 -13.47 15.80
CA GLU A 22 -15.25 -13.97 15.34
C GLU A 22 -15.77 -13.28 14.07
N HIS A 23 -15.34 -12.04 13.84
CA HIS A 23 -15.80 -11.17 12.74
C HIS A 23 -14.64 -10.70 11.87
N PRO A 24 -14.17 -11.53 10.91
CA PRO A 24 -13.08 -11.16 10.00
C PRO A 24 -13.35 -9.89 9.18
N ASP A 25 -14.61 -9.58 8.91
CA ASP A 25 -15.06 -8.39 8.19
C ASP A 25 -14.83 -7.08 8.94
N ALA A 26 -14.54 -7.12 10.25
CA ALA A 26 -14.08 -5.95 11.00
C ALA A 26 -12.58 -5.63 10.76
N TRP A 27 -11.89 -6.52 10.05
CA TRP A 27 -10.45 -6.47 9.84
C TRP A 27 -10.07 -6.17 8.40
N GLY A 28 -8.88 -5.62 8.27
CA GLY A 28 -8.18 -5.45 7.02
C GLY A 28 -6.72 -5.82 7.18
N VAL A 29 -5.97 -5.64 6.12
CA VAL A 29 -4.53 -5.90 6.10
C VAL A 29 -3.79 -4.72 5.49
N PHE A 30 -2.55 -4.53 5.92
CA PHE A 30 -1.57 -3.77 5.16
C PHE A 30 -0.79 -4.72 4.26
N VAL A 31 -0.87 -4.47 2.96
CA VAL A 31 -0.05 -5.11 1.94
C VAL A 31 1.27 -4.34 1.88
N GLU A 32 2.27 -4.89 2.55
CA GLU A 32 3.58 -4.26 2.75
C GLU A 32 4.72 -5.13 2.24
N THR A 33 4.47 -6.38 1.86
CA THR A 33 5.50 -7.30 1.37
C THR A 33 5.16 -7.85 -0.01
N PRO A 34 6.17 -8.28 -0.81
CA PRO A 34 5.91 -8.94 -2.10
C PRO A 34 5.07 -10.22 -1.95
N ALA A 35 5.22 -10.93 -0.82
CA ALA A 35 4.40 -12.10 -0.51
C ALA A 35 2.93 -11.70 -0.33
N ALA A 36 2.64 -10.65 0.44
CA ALA A 36 1.28 -10.15 0.63
C ALA A 36 0.63 -9.72 -0.69
N VAL A 37 1.39 -9.15 -1.63
CA VAL A 37 0.89 -8.81 -2.98
C VAL A 37 0.41 -10.04 -3.73
N ASP A 38 1.17 -11.14 -3.68
CA ASP A 38 0.82 -12.41 -4.35
C ASP A 38 -0.33 -13.15 -3.65
N ARG A 39 -0.35 -13.13 -2.31
CA ARG A 39 -1.28 -13.88 -1.47
C ARG A 39 -2.56 -13.14 -1.12
N LEU A 40 -2.69 -11.89 -1.55
CA LEU A 40 -3.87 -11.07 -1.31
C LEU A 40 -5.21 -11.75 -1.68
N PRO A 41 -5.35 -12.47 -2.82
CA PRO A 41 -6.61 -13.15 -3.13
C PRO A 41 -7.04 -14.14 -2.05
N GLN A 42 -6.09 -14.91 -1.50
CA GLN A 42 -6.37 -15.91 -0.48
C GLN A 42 -6.70 -15.26 0.87
N MET A 43 -6.01 -14.16 1.22
CA MET A 43 -6.31 -13.36 2.41
C MET A 43 -7.70 -12.73 2.33
N LEU A 44 -8.09 -12.17 1.19
CA LEU A 44 -9.45 -11.67 0.94
C LEU A 44 -10.50 -12.78 1.09
N GLY A 45 -10.16 -14.01 0.70
CA GLY A 45 -10.99 -15.19 0.92
C GLY A 45 -11.25 -15.53 2.40
N ARG A 46 -10.58 -14.88 3.36
CA ARG A 46 -10.85 -14.99 4.80
C ARG A 46 -11.89 -14.00 5.32
N GLY A 47 -12.45 -13.16 4.44
CA GLY A 47 -13.54 -12.26 4.78
C GLY A 47 -13.09 -10.91 5.34
N ILE A 48 -11.81 -10.54 5.20
CA ILE A 48 -11.36 -9.17 5.49
C ILE A 48 -12.03 -8.16 4.56
N SER A 49 -12.34 -6.97 5.08
CA SER A 49 -13.12 -5.95 4.36
C SER A 49 -12.32 -4.69 3.99
N ALA A 50 -11.02 -4.66 4.30
CA ALA A 50 -10.17 -3.53 3.98
C ALA A 50 -8.78 -3.97 3.50
N VAL A 51 -8.33 -3.34 2.42
CA VAL A 51 -6.97 -3.49 1.87
C VAL A 51 -6.28 -2.14 1.93
N ASN A 52 -5.15 -2.07 2.63
CA ASN A 52 -4.31 -0.89 2.72
C ASN A 52 -2.95 -1.23 2.14
N VAL A 53 -2.32 -0.32 1.41
CA VAL A 53 -0.98 -0.54 0.85
C VAL A 53 -0.01 0.40 1.53
N GLY A 54 0.92 -0.17 2.29
CA GLY A 54 2.02 0.57 2.92
C GLY A 54 3.17 0.72 1.94
N THR A 55 3.17 1.78 1.13
CA THR A 55 4.14 1.96 0.04
C THR A 55 5.59 2.01 0.54
N LYS A 56 5.83 2.58 1.72
CA LYS A 56 7.18 2.74 2.29
C LYS A 56 7.91 1.41 2.40
N ASP A 57 7.26 0.43 3.01
CA ASP A 57 7.90 -0.87 3.24
C ASP A 57 7.79 -1.77 2.01
N LEU A 58 6.70 -1.64 1.24
CA LEU A 58 6.55 -2.37 -0.01
C LEU A 58 7.65 -2.06 -1.02
N VAL A 59 8.00 -0.78 -1.21
CA VAL A 59 9.12 -0.37 -2.09
C VAL A 59 10.43 -0.97 -1.60
N GLN A 60 10.69 -0.86 -0.30
CA GLN A 60 11.92 -1.37 0.31
C GLN A 60 12.09 -2.88 0.10
N PHE A 61 11.01 -3.67 0.25
CA PHE A 61 11.09 -5.12 0.06
C PHE A 61 11.06 -5.55 -1.40
N ILE A 62 10.36 -4.84 -2.29
CA ILE A 62 10.38 -5.13 -3.73
C ILE A 62 11.78 -4.89 -4.31
N LEU A 63 12.42 -3.78 -3.94
CA LEU A 63 13.70 -3.37 -4.51
C LEU A 63 14.92 -3.83 -3.70
N ALA A 64 14.70 -4.43 -2.53
CA ALA A 64 15.74 -4.71 -1.55
C ALA A 64 16.58 -3.46 -1.21
N ALA A 65 15.93 -2.29 -1.14
CA ALA A 65 16.55 -0.99 -0.98
C ALA A 65 16.20 -0.38 0.38
N ASP A 66 17.14 -0.45 1.33
CA ASP A 66 16.98 0.19 2.65
C ASP A 66 17.16 1.71 2.53
N ARG A 67 16.05 2.44 2.67
CA ARG A 67 16.01 3.91 2.62
C ARG A 67 16.76 4.61 3.75
N LEU A 68 17.04 3.92 4.86
CA LEU A 68 17.78 4.46 6.00
C LEU A 68 19.29 4.23 5.85
N ASN A 69 19.69 3.31 4.98
CA ASN A 69 21.09 3.06 4.66
C ASN A 69 21.57 4.10 3.64
N ARG A 70 22.45 5.03 4.06
CA ARG A 70 22.98 6.09 3.20
C ARG A 70 23.62 5.58 1.90
N ASP A 71 24.22 4.40 1.93
CA ASP A 71 24.89 3.81 0.77
C ASP A 71 23.91 3.17 -0.20
N ALA A 72 22.68 2.84 0.24
CA ALA A 72 21.66 2.14 -0.56
C ALA A 72 20.38 2.96 -0.80
N ALA A 73 20.20 4.09 -0.12
CA ALA A 73 18.97 4.88 -0.17
C ALA A 73 18.64 5.38 -1.59
N HIS A 74 19.65 5.55 -2.45
CA HIS A 74 19.46 5.96 -3.84
C HIS A 74 18.82 4.88 -4.73
N PHE A 75 18.75 3.62 -4.28
CA PHE A 75 18.01 2.54 -4.96
C PHE A 75 16.53 2.49 -4.55
N TYR A 76 16.12 3.26 -3.54
CA TYR A 76 14.72 3.35 -3.15
C TYR A 76 13.98 4.23 -4.16
N ASP A 77 13.16 3.60 -4.99
CA ASP A 77 12.41 4.25 -6.07
C ASP A 77 10.92 3.87 -6.01
N THR A 78 10.08 4.84 -5.66
CA THR A 78 8.62 4.70 -5.55
C THR A 78 7.93 4.51 -6.90
N GLN A 79 8.57 4.93 -8.00
CA GLN A 79 8.04 4.87 -9.36
C GLN A 79 8.64 3.74 -10.19
N HIS A 80 9.46 2.88 -9.57
CA HIS A 80 10.03 1.72 -10.24
C HIS A 80 8.91 0.82 -10.81
N ALA A 81 9.11 0.29 -12.03
CA ALA A 81 8.09 -0.48 -12.74
C ALA A 81 7.54 -1.67 -11.94
N SER A 82 8.40 -2.37 -11.18
CA SER A 82 7.97 -3.46 -10.29
C SER A 82 7.11 -3.00 -9.10
N VAL A 83 7.34 -1.79 -8.60
CA VAL A 83 6.51 -1.19 -7.54
C VAL A 83 5.15 -0.83 -8.11
N LEU A 84 5.11 -0.08 -9.22
CA LEU A 84 3.85 0.32 -9.87
C LEU A 84 3.02 -0.91 -10.26
N GLY A 85 3.64 -1.95 -10.82
CA GLY A 85 2.98 -3.21 -11.15
C GLY A 85 2.47 -3.97 -9.93
N ALA A 86 3.13 -3.87 -8.77
CA ALA A 86 2.64 -4.43 -7.52
C ALA A 86 1.43 -3.66 -6.99
N LEU A 87 1.49 -2.31 -6.99
CA LEU A 87 0.37 -1.45 -6.61
C LEU A 87 -0.86 -1.72 -7.47
N GLU A 88 -0.69 -1.75 -8.80
CA GLU A 88 -1.79 -2.03 -9.73
C GLU A 88 -2.42 -3.39 -9.45
N ARG A 89 -1.60 -4.43 -9.23
CA ARG A 89 -2.07 -5.78 -8.93
C ARG A 89 -2.90 -5.81 -7.66
N VAL A 90 -2.45 -5.15 -6.60
CA VAL A 90 -3.19 -5.08 -5.32
C VAL A 90 -4.53 -4.40 -5.50
N VAL A 91 -4.56 -3.23 -6.15
CA VAL A 91 -5.80 -2.50 -6.41
C VAL A 91 -6.78 -3.36 -7.21
N ARG A 92 -6.33 -3.92 -8.34
CA ARG A 92 -7.18 -4.78 -9.20
C ARG A 92 -7.71 -6.00 -8.45
N THR A 93 -6.87 -6.62 -7.63
CA THR A 93 -7.25 -7.79 -6.83
C THR A 93 -8.31 -7.43 -5.81
N GLY A 94 -8.14 -6.32 -5.09
CA GLY A 94 -9.14 -5.81 -4.16
C GLY A 94 -10.48 -5.54 -4.85
N SER A 95 -10.46 -4.76 -5.94
CA SER A 95 -11.66 -4.42 -6.71
C SER A 95 -12.38 -5.65 -7.24
N ALA A 96 -11.65 -6.68 -7.70
CA ALA A 96 -12.22 -7.95 -8.14
C ALA A 96 -12.94 -8.73 -7.02
N HIS A 97 -12.57 -8.51 -5.76
CA HIS A 97 -13.22 -9.11 -4.58
C HIS A 97 -14.22 -8.14 -3.91
N GLY A 98 -14.50 -6.98 -4.51
CA GLY A 98 -15.40 -5.99 -3.94
C GLY A 98 -14.83 -5.20 -2.75
N VAL A 99 -13.51 -5.24 -2.53
CA VAL A 99 -12.82 -4.53 -1.44
C VAL A 99 -11.85 -3.52 -2.04
N ARG A 100 -12.20 -2.23 -2.02
CA ARG A 100 -11.31 -1.19 -2.56
C ARG A 100 -10.01 -1.08 -1.75
N ALA A 101 -8.90 -0.95 -2.47
CA ALA A 101 -7.60 -0.74 -1.87
C ALA A 101 -7.33 0.76 -1.62
N LYS A 102 -6.75 1.05 -0.45
CA LYS A 102 -6.25 2.39 -0.08
C LYS A 102 -4.73 2.40 -0.18
N VAL A 103 -4.18 3.22 -1.06
CA VAL A 103 -2.73 3.35 -1.26
C VAL A 103 -2.19 4.52 -0.42
N PHE A 104 -1.37 4.20 0.58
CA PHE A 104 -0.74 5.20 1.43
C PHE A 104 0.45 5.78 0.68
N SER A 105 0.36 7.02 0.24
CA SER A 105 1.31 7.63 -0.71
C SER A 105 2.06 8.80 -0.08
N LEU A 106 3.23 9.13 -0.64
CA LEU A 106 3.84 10.44 -0.43
C LEU A 106 3.15 11.46 -1.36
N ALA A 107 3.17 12.74 -0.98
CA ALA A 107 2.57 13.80 -1.81
C ALA A 107 3.15 13.81 -3.23
N GLN A 108 4.48 13.73 -3.35
CA GLN A 108 5.21 13.76 -4.62
C GLN A 108 4.89 12.60 -5.59
N ASP A 109 4.39 11.46 -5.07
CA ASP A 109 4.10 10.28 -5.89
C ASP A 109 2.66 10.28 -6.43
N LEU A 110 1.81 11.14 -5.89
CA LEU A 110 0.36 11.07 -6.09
C LEU A 110 -0.03 11.25 -7.56
N ASP A 111 0.62 12.16 -8.28
CA ASP A 111 0.33 12.40 -9.69
C ASP A 111 0.72 11.21 -10.57
N CYS A 112 1.90 10.61 -10.30
CA CYS A 112 2.33 9.39 -10.97
C CYS A 112 1.33 8.25 -10.72
N TYR A 113 1.00 8.00 -9.45
CA TYR A 113 0.08 6.92 -9.08
C TYR A 113 -1.31 7.12 -9.68
N ARG A 114 -1.85 8.35 -9.66
CA ARG A 114 -3.16 8.67 -10.28
C ARG A 114 -3.16 8.49 -11.79
N ALA A 115 -2.01 8.64 -12.46
CA ALA A 115 -1.90 8.45 -13.90
C ALA A 115 -1.86 6.96 -14.30
N VAL A 116 -1.37 6.07 -13.42
CA VAL A 116 -1.10 4.66 -13.77
C VAL A 116 -2.00 3.65 -13.07
N LEU A 117 -2.53 3.95 -11.88
CA LEU A 117 -3.37 3.04 -11.11
C LEU A 117 -4.85 3.14 -11.54
N PRO A 118 -5.65 2.08 -11.29
CA PRO A 118 -7.07 2.09 -11.59
C PRO A 118 -7.82 3.31 -10.99
N ALA A 119 -8.82 3.81 -11.69
CA ALA A 119 -9.53 5.04 -11.29
C ALA A 119 -10.30 4.93 -9.97
N ASP A 120 -10.61 3.72 -9.52
CA ASP A 120 -11.26 3.42 -8.25
C ASP A 120 -10.28 3.27 -7.07
N THR A 121 -8.98 3.52 -7.30
CA THR A 121 -7.97 3.56 -6.23
C THR A 121 -8.26 4.69 -5.26
N GLU A 122 -8.32 4.36 -3.97
CA GLU A 122 -8.38 5.36 -2.91
C GLU A 122 -6.95 5.70 -2.45
N TYR A 123 -6.67 6.97 -2.18
CA TYR A 123 -5.36 7.43 -1.73
C TYR A 123 -5.44 7.95 -0.31
N MET A 124 -4.41 7.66 0.48
CA MET A 124 -4.24 8.23 1.81
C MET A 124 -2.85 8.86 1.91
N ILE A 125 -2.80 10.11 2.35
CA ILE A 125 -1.55 10.84 2.59
C ILE A 125 -1.52 11.28 4.05
N CYS A 126 -0.32 11.30 4.63
CA CYS A 126 -0.15 11.79 5.99
C CYS A 126 -0.42 13.30 6.02
N ALA A 127 -0.96 13.82 7.12
CA ALA A 127 -1.21 15.25 7.26
C ALA A 127 0.06 16.12 7.06
N HIS A 128 1.25 15.60 7.36
CA HIS A 128 2.51 16.28 7.10
C HIS A 128 2.80 16.47 5.60
N GLU A 129 2.32 15.56 4.76
CA GLU A 129 2.51 15.63 3.30
C GLU A 129 1.63 16.71 2.68
N LEU A 130 0.52 17.10 3.33
CA LEU A 130 -0.41 18.10 2.81
C LEU A 130 0.23 19.48 2.63
N THR A 131 1.21 19.85 3.45
CA THR A 131 1.91 21.13 3.31
C THR A 131 2.74 21.20 2.04
N GLN A 132 3.19 20.04 1.52
CA GLN A 132 3.95 19.96 0.27
C GLN A 132 3.03 19.98 -0.96
N CYS A 133 1.74 19.70 -0.81
CA CYS A 133 0.74 19.86 -1.87
C CYS A 133 0.27 21.31 -2.03
N THR A 134 0.52 22.20 -1.06
CA THR A 134 0.02 23.59 -1.05
C THR A 134 1.04 24.64 -1.51
N ASP A 135 2.28 24.24 -1.82
CA ASP A 135 3.34 25.16 -2.28
C ASP A 135 3.26 25.49 -3.79
N ASP A 136 2.11 25.24 -4.43
CA ASP A 136 1.78 25.70 -5.78
C ASP A 136 1.31 27.17 -5.76
N SER A 137 2.01 28.02 -5.00
CA SER A 137 1.82 29.47 -5.07
C SER A 137 2.35 29.94 -6.44
N PRO A 138 1.57 30.73 -7.23
CA PRO A 138 2.06 31.24 -8.50
C PRO A 138 3.36 32.02 -8.28
N PRO A 139 4.33 31.97 -9.22
CA PRO A 139 5.57 32.70 -9.07
C PRO A 139 5.27 34.17 -8.84
N GLU A 140 5.91 34.79 -7.84
CA GLU A 140 5.87 36.25 -7.68
C GLU A 140 6.34 36.88 -9.00
N GLU A 141 5.42 37.57 -9.68
CA GLU A 141 5.74 38.34 -10.88
C GLU A 141 6.76 39.44 -10.53
N PRO A 142 7.72 39.72 -11.44
CA PRO A 142 8.90 40.55 -11.17
C PRO A 142 8.61 42.03 -10.92
#